data_AF-A0A956YDX0-F1
#
_entry.id   AF-A0A956YDX0-F1
#
_cell.length_a   1.000
_cell.length_b   1.000
_cell.length_c   1.000
_cell.angle_alpha   90.00
_cell.angle_beta   90.00
_cell.angle_gamma   90.00
#
_symmetry.space_group_name_H-M   'P 1'
#
loop_
_entity.id
_entity.type
_entity.pdbx_description
1 polymer ?
#
loop_
_entity_poly.entity_id
_entity_poly.type
_entity_poly.pdbx_seq_one_letter_code
_entity_poly.pdbx_strand_id
1 'polypeptide(L)'
;VLDMAKERDVAVQTIKSITRRPYPSEQRTHSTWYEPLTDPDSITKAVHWVLGQPGIFLNTVGDIHLLPTVLEAAANLAPRPSDAEMDAVVSQWTMAPLFT
;
A
#
# COMPACT_ATOMS: atom_id res chain seq x y z
N VAL A 1 5.09 -0.01 18.32
CA VAL A 1 5.01 1.38 17.79
C VAL A 1 3.58 1.85 17.66
N LEU A 2 2.69 1.09 17.01
CA LEU A 2 1.27 1.48 16.87
C LEU A 2 0.55 1.65 18.21
N ASP A 3 0.73 0.73 19.16
CA ASP A 3 0.11 0.85 20.50
C ASP A 3 0.60 2.10 21.24
N MET A 4 1.92 2.35 21.21
CA MET A 4 2.51 3.56 21.78
C MET A 4 1.97 4.83 21.12
N ALA A 5 1.79 4.85 19.80
CA ALA A 5 1.23 6.00 19.09
C ALA A 5 -0.21 6.26 19.51
N LYS A 6 -1.01 5.20 19.67
CA LYS A 6 -2.38 5.27 20.18
C LYS A 6 -2.42 5.78 21.63
N GLU A 7 -1.57 5.26 22.51
CA GLU A 7 -1.48 5.69 23.92
C GLU A 7 -1.09 7.17 24.06
N ARG A 8 -0.34 7.71 23.10
CA ARG A 8 0.17 9.09 23.12
C ARG A 8 -0.63 10.07 22.24
N ASP A 9 -1.75 9.65 21.67
CA ASP A 9 -2.56 10.45 20.74
C ASP A 9 -1.75 11.00 19.55
N VAL A 10 -0.89 10.14 18.98
CA VAL A 10 -0.05 10.47 17.82
C VAL A 10 -0.62 9.82 16.56
N ALA A 11 -0.90 10.63 15.54
CA ALA A 11 -1.35 10.15 14.25
C ALA A 11 -0.28 9.28 13.57
N VAL A 12 -0.67 8.13 13.02
CA VAL A 12 0.21 7.25 12.26
C VAL A 12 -0.10 7.37 10.78
N GLN A 13 0.87 7.85 10.02
CA GLN A 13 0.80 7.92 8.56
C GLN A 13 1.60 6.78 7.95
N THR A 14 0.96 6.01 7.09
CA THR A 14 1.61 4.98 6.29
C THR A 14 1.97 5.55 4.93
N ILE A 15 3.15 5.16 4.45
CA ILE A 15 3.63 5.51 3.12
C ILE A 15 3.81 4.23 2.30
N LYS A 16 3.65 4.37 0.98
CA LYS A 16 4.02 3.34 -0.01
C LYS A 16 3.18 2.06 0.06
N SER A 17 1.89 2.19 0.33
CA SER A 17 1.00 1.03 0.52
C SER A 17 0.82 0.16 -0.73
N ILE A 18 1.15 0.67 -1.92
CA ILE A 18 1.18 -0.11 -3.16
C ILE A 18 2.61 -0.53 -3.56
N THR A 19 3.55 -0.64 -2.62
CA THR A 19 4.92 -1.09 -2.94
C THR A 19 4.92 -2.54 -3.38
N ARG A 20 5.47 -2.83 -4.56
CA ARG A 20 5.84 -4.19 -4.93
C ARG A 20 7.20 -4.54 -4.34
N ARG A 21 8.25 -3.79 -4.71
CA ARG A 21 9.66 -4.06 -4.34
C ARG A 21 10.59 -2.88 -4.70
N PRO A 22 11.88 -2.89 -4.28
CA PRO A 22 12.88 -2.02 -4.90
C PRO A 22 12.97 -2.24 -6.41
N TYR A 23 13.25 -1.21 -7.20
CA TYR A 23 13.48 -1.40 -8.63
C TYR A 23 14.67 -2.34 -8.88
N PRO A 24 14.55 -3.30 -9.81
CA PRO A 24 15.63 -4.25 -10.11
C PRO A 24 16.77 -3.61 -10.93
N SER A 25 16.54 -2.44 -11.52
CA SER A 25 17.52 -1.69 -12.31
C SER A 25 17.22 -0.20 -12.24
N GLU A 26 18.06 0.64 -12.86
CA GLU A 26 17.80 2.08 -12.96
C GLU A 26 16.60 2.42 -13.86
N GLN A 27 16.14 1.48 -14.69
CA GLN A 27 14.96 1.70 -15.52
C GLN A 27 13.70 1.69 -14.65
N ARG A 28 13.05 2.85 -14.56
CA ARG A 28 11.80 3.05 -13.83
C ARG A 28 10.63 3.11 -14.80
N THR A 29 9.52 2.46 -14.43
CA THR A 29 8.27 2.47 -15.18
C THR A 29 7.26 3.48 -14.63
N HIS A 30 7.43 3.91 -13.38
CA HIS A 30 6.55 4.83 -12.66
C HIS A 30 7.35 5.89 -11.89
N SER A 31 6.67 6.97 -11.50
CA SER A 31 7.25 8.11 -10.79
C SER A 31 7.59 7.81 -9.33
N THR A 32 7.03 6.73 -8.76
CA THR A 32 7.45 6.24 -7.44
C THR A 32 8.91 5.81 -7.45
N TRP A 33 9.59 5.99 -6.33
CA TRP A 33 10.98 5.55 -6.13
C TRP A 33 11.14 4.04 -5.87
N TYR A 34 10.02 3.35 -5.63
CA TYR A 34 9.91 1.89 -5.56
C TYR A 34 9.12 1.40 -6.79
N GLU A 35 9.28 0.13 -7.16
CA GLU A 35 8.43 -0.51 -8.16
C GLU A 35 7.04 -0.71 -7.52
N PRO A 36 5.96 -0.11 -8.06
CA PRO A 36 4.64 -0.21 -7.47
C PRO A 36 3.89 -1.46 -7.97
N LEU A 37 2.84 -1.85 -7.25
CA LEU A 37 1.74 -2.64 -7.82
C LEU A 37 1.02 -1.78 -8.87
N THR A 38 0.68 -2.38 -10.01
CA THR A 38 -0.02 -1.71 -11.12
C THR A 38 -1.38 -2.33 -11.43
N ASP A 39 -1.62 -3.53 -10.92
CA ASP A 39 -2.89 -4.24 -11.06
C ASP A 39 -3.98 -3.64 -10.15
N PRO A 40 -5.14 -3.24 -10.70
CA PRO A 40 -6.20 -2.60 -9.93
C PRO A 40 -6.71 -3.42 -8.74
N ASP A 41 -6.83 -4.74 -8.88
CA ASP A 41 -7.33 -5.60 -7.80
C ASP A 41 -6.33 -5.66 -6.65
N SER A 42 -5.05 -5.74 -6.97
CA SER A 42 -3.97 -5.77 -5.98
C SER A 42 -3.79 -4.41 -5.30
N ILE A 43 -3.92 -3.31 -6.04
CA ILE A 43 -3.97 -1.95 -5.47
C ILE A 43 -5.17 -1.82 -4.51
N THR A 44 -6.35 -2.30 -4.93
CA THR A 44 -7.57 -2.23 -4.11
C THR A 44 -7.39 -2.98 -2.80
N LYS A 45 -6.90 -4.23 -2.85
CA LYS A 45 -6.59 -5.02 -1.65
C LYS A 45 -5.58 -4.31 -0.75
N ALA A 46 -4.51 -3.76 -1.31
CA ALA A 46 -3.50 -3.05 -0.53
C ALA A 46 -4.05 -1.78 0.15
N VAL A 47 -4.90 -1.02 -0.53
CA VAL A 47 -5.57 0.16 0.02
C VAL A 47 -6.55 -0.23 1.13
N HIS A 48 -7.41 -1.22 0.90
CA HIS A 48 -8.37 -1.73 1.88
C HIS A 48 -7.67 -2.36 3.09
N TRP A 49 -6.54 -3.03 2.87
CA TRP A 49 -5.69 -3.52 3.93
C TRP A 49 -5.27 -2.37 4.84
N VAL A 50 -4.61 -1.34 4.30
CA VAL A 50 -4.12 -0.21 5.12
C VAL A 50 -5.26 0.56 5.80
N LEU A 51 -6.30 0.95 5.06
CA LEU A 51 -7.41 1.73 5.62
C LEU A 51 -8.33 0.92 6.54
N GLY A 52 -8.29 -0.41 6.44
CA GLY A 52 -8.97 -1.32 7.36
C GLY A 52 -8.33 -1.39 8.75
N GLN A 53 -7.13 -0.83 8.96
CA GLN A 53 -6.50 -0.73 10.28
C GLN A 53 -6.98 0.53 11.00
N PRO A 54 -7.62 0.41 12.19
CA PRO A 54 -8.05 1.59 12.94
C PRO A 54 -6.87 2.50 13.32
N GLY A 55 -7.06 3.82 13.16
CA GLY A 55 -6.07 4.84 13.55
C GLY A 55 -4.91 5.02 12.57
N ILE A 56 -4.98 4.40 11.38
CA ILE A 56 -3.99 4.55 10.31
C ILE A 56 -4.48 5.52 9.24
N PHE A 57 -3.58 6.43 8.84
CA PHE A 57 -3.74 7.27 7.65
C PHE A 57 -2.94 6.68 6.49
N LEU A 58 -3.51 6.76 5.29
CA LEU A 58 -2.84 6.39 4.04
C LEU A 58 -2.33 7.66 3.33
N ASN A 59 -1.02 7.84 3.27
CA ASN A 59 -0.45 8.88 2.42
C ASN A 59 -0.50 8.40 0.95
N THR A 60 -0.92 9.30 0.06
CA THR A 60 -1.18 8.95 -1.33
C THR A 60 0.07 8.48 -2.12
N VAL A 61 -0.16 7.87 -3.28
CA VAL A 61 0.89 7.45 -4.21
C VAL A 61 1.50 8.65 -4.93
N GLY A 62 2.83 8.65 -5.09
CA GLY A 62 3.58 9.68 -5.83
C GLY A 62 3.58 9.51 -7.36
N ASP A 63 2.63 8.76 -7.93
CA ASP A 63 2.49 8.54 -9.37
C ASP A 63 1.08 8.94 -9.82
N ILE A 64 1.00 9.92 -10.72
CA ILE A 64 -0.27 10.51 -11.16
C ILE A 64 -1.13 9.56 -12.01
N HIS A 65 -0.54 8.51 -12.58
CA HIS A 65 -1.28 7.52 -13.38
C HIS A 65 -1.87 6.43 -12.49
N LEU A 66 -1.25 6.13 -11.35
CA LEU A 66 -1.77 5.20 -10.34
C LEU A 66 -2.69 5.87 -9.32
N LEU A 67 -2.57 7.19 -9.15
CA LEU A 67 -3.35 7.98 -8.20
C LEU A 67 -4.87 7.77 -8.34
N PRO A 68 -5.48 7.79 -9.55
CA PRO A 68 -6.92 7.56 -9.69
C PRO A 68 -7.36 6.20 -9.13
N THR A 69 -6.60 5.14 -9.37
CA THR A 69 -6.92 3.79 -8.86
C THR A 69 -6.84 3.72 -7.34
N VAL A 70 -5.84 4.36 -6.73
CA VAL A 70 -5.72 4.45 -5.26
C VAL A 70 -6.89 5.23 -4.65
N LEU A 71 -7.28 6.34 -5.27
CA LEU A 71 -8.43 7.15 -4.80
C LEU A 71 -9.75 6.40 -4.96
N GLU A 72 -9.96 5.69 -6.07
CA GLU A 72 -11.15 4.88 -6.30
C GLU A 72 -11.27 3.74 -5.27
N ALA A 73 -10.17 3.04 -4.98
CA ALA A 73 -10.15 2.01 -3.95
C ALA A 73 -10.48 2.57 -2.55
N ALA A 74 -9.97 3.76 -2.23
CA ALA A 74 -10.25 4.42 -0.96
C ALA A 74 -11.70 4.92 -0.86
N ALA A 75 -12.28 5.40 -1.96
CA ALA A 75 -13.67 5.85 -2.03
C ALA A 75 -14.67 4.67 -1.87
N ASN A 76 -14.30 3.49 -2.36
CA ASN A 76 -15.11 2.27 -2.28
C ASN A 76 -14.55 1.29 -1.24
N LEU A 77 -14.35 1.75 -0.01
CA LEU A 77 -13.77 0.93 1.05
C LEU A 77 -14.66 -0.27 1.38
N ALA A 78 -14.07 -1.47 1.32
CA ALA A 78 -14.71 -2.73 1.70
C ALA A 78 -14.09 -3.28 3.00
N PRO A 79 -14.60 -4.39 3.55
CA PRO A 79 -13.94 -5.07 4.66
C PRO A 79 -12.47 -5.33 4.35
N ARG A 80 -11.62 -5.18 5.37
CA ARG A 80 -10.19 -5.43 5.27
C ARG A 80 -9.96 -6.86 4.72
N PRO A 81 -9.11 -7.04 3.69
CA PRO A 81 -8.74 -8.37 3.22
C PRO A 81 -8.15 -9.21 4.36
N SER A 82 -8.34 -10.52 4.28
CA SER A 82 -7.72 -11.48 5.17
C SER A 82 -6.21 -11.59 4.91
N ASP A 83 -5.48 -12.10 5.90
CA ASP A 83 -4.05 -12.38 5.78
C ASP A 83 -3.77 -13.30 4.59
N ALA A 84 -4.60 -14.33 4.37
CA ALA A 84 -4.46 -15.25 3.24
C ALA A 84 -4.63 -14.57 1.87
N GLU A 85 -5.56 -13.61 1.75
CA GLU A 85 -5.72 -12.82 0.52
C GLU A 85 -4.51 -11.93 0.27
N MET A 86 -3.91 -11.36 1.32
CA MET A 86 -2.71 -10.55 1.20
C MET A 86 -1.46 -11.38 0.91
N ASP A 87 -1.32 -12.56 1.50
CA ASP A 87 -0.24 -13.51 1.20
C ASP A 87 -0.28 -13.97 -0.26
N ALA A 88 -1.48 -14.12 -0.82
CA ALA A 88 -1.66 -14.38 -2.25
C ALA A 88 -1.16 -13.22 -3.12
N VAL A 89 -1.44 -11.96 -2.74
CA VAL A 89 -0.91 -10.77 -3.45
C VAL A 89 0.62 -10.73 -3.36
N VAL A 90 1.19 -10.97 -2.17
CA VAL A 90 2.65 -11.02 -1.95
C VAL A 90 3.30 -12.05 -2.88
N SER A 91 2.73 -13.25 -2.93
CA SER A 91 3.23 -14.35 -3.76
C SER A 91 3.08 -14.05 -5.26
N GLN A 92 1.89 -13.62 -5.69
CA GLN A 92 1.58 -13.30 -7.09
C GLN A 92 2.52 -12.24 -7.66
N TRP A 93 2.81 -11.20 -6.87
CA TRP A 93 3.62 -10.07 -7.32
C TRP A 93 5.09 -10.17 -6.96
N THR A 94 5.51 -11.25 -6.30
CA THR A 94 6.89 -11.42 -5.79
C THR A 94 7.31 -10.18 -5.00
N MET A 95 6.45 -9.75 -4.07
CA MET A 95 6.70 -8.55 -3.29
C MET A 95 7.92 -8.77 -2.40
N ALA A 96 8.69 -7.70 -2.19
CA ALA A 96 9.89 -7.73 -1.36
C ALA A 96 9.96 -6.51 -0.43
N PRO A 97 10.51 -6.66 0.78
CA PRO A 97 10.74 -5.53 1.68
C PRO A 97 11.57 -4.44 1.00
N LEU A 98 11.14 -3.19 1.17
CA LEU A 98 11.87 -2.02 0.67
C LEU A 98 13.00 -1.59 1.63
N PHE A 99 12.92 -2.03 2.88
CA PHE A 99 13.89 -1.77 3.94
C PHE A 99 14.24 -3.11 4.59
N THR A 100 15.53 -3.35 4.82
CA THR A 100 16.09 -4.53 5.48
C THR A 100 16.86 -4.12 6.72
#